data_AF-A0A149ZLF9-F1
#
_entry.id   AF-A0A149ZLF9-F1
#
_cell.length_a   1.000
_cell.length_b   1.000
_cell.length_c   1.000
_cell.angle_alpha   90.00
_cell.angle_beta   90.00
_cell.angle_gamma   90.00
#
_symmetry.space_group_name_H-M   'P 1'
#
loop_
_entity.id
_entity.type
_entity.pdbx_description
1 polymer ?
#
loop_
_entity_poly.entity_id
_entity_poly.type
_entity_poly.pdbx_seq_one_letter_code
_entity_poly.pdbx_strand_id
1 'polypeptide(L)'
;MNVSRARLQFGIAAVGAISAALVIPGIASADPADSDSSRLVNSTCSFAQIDAAMHDVTPQLAARLDQAPERKAQLADFFSKSPADRQAVLDAHPQLKSRLDTVPTEGPAVEWRAKALTIAETCGNY
;
A
#
# COMPACT_ATOMS: atom_id res chain seq x y z
N MET A 1 -31.52 -44.15 -12.40
CA MET A 1 -30.18 -44.69 -12.07
C MET A 1 -29.45 -43.65 -11.22
N ASN A 2 -29.16 -43.90 -9.93
CA ASN A 2 -27.98 -44.63 -9.40
C ASN A 2 -26.64 -43.94 -9.78
N VAL A 3 -25.64 -43.64 -8.94
CA VAL A 3 -25.35 -43.80 -7.50
C VAL A 3 -24.21 -42.81 -7.14
N SER A 4 -24.35 -42.18 -5.98
CA SER A 4 -23.38 -41.85 -4.91
C SER A 4 -21.85 -42.00 -5.06
N ARG A 5 -21.16 -41.02 -4.43
CA ARG A 5 -19.94 -41.10 -3.58
C ARG A 5 -18.55 -41.26 -4.24
N ALA A 6 -17.69 -40.26 -4.00
CA ALA A 6 -16.45 -40.44 -3.23
C ALA A 6 -15.91 -39.10 -2.69
N ARG A 7 -15.83 -39.01 -1.36
CA ARG A 7 -14.96 -38.10 -0.59
C ARG A 7 -13.56 -38.77 -0.57
N LEU A 8 -12.41 -38.09 -0.56
CA LEU A 8 -11.74 -37.50 0.62
C LEU A 8 -10.36 -36.92 0.19
N GLN A 9 -10.04 -35.72 0.71
CA GLN A 9 -8.79 -35.25 1.39
C GLN A 9 -7.43 -35.51 0.68
N PHE A 10 -6.48 -34.58 0.55
CA PHE A 10 -5.73 -33.82 1.57
C PHE A 10 -5.14 -32.55 0.92
N GLY A 11 -5.21 -31.37 1.55
CA GLY A 11 -4.12 -30.90 2.40
C GLY A 11 -4.46 -29.56 3.04
N ILE A 12 -4.25 -29.49 4.35
CA ILE A 12 -4.50 -28.33 5.21
C ILE A 12 -3.35 -27.34 5.04
N ALA A 13 -3.68 -26.11 4.62
CA ALA A 13 -2.93 -24.92 5.02
C ALA A 13 -3.92 -24.04 5.80
N ALA A 14 -3.97 -24.23 7.11
CA ALA A 14 -4.38 -23.18 8.04
C ALA A 14 -3.32 -22.07 7.91
N VAL A 15 -3.64 -20.77 7.86
CA VAL A 15 -4.32 -19.99 8.88
C VAL A 15 -4.89 -18.72 8.22
N GLY A 16 -6.09 -18.30 8.63
CA GLY A 16 -6.52 -16.90 8.50
C GLY A 16 -7.75 -16.65 7.62
N ALA A 17 -8.90 -17.22 7.97
CA ALA A 17 -10.17 -16.68 7.51
C ALA A 17 -10.43 -15.35 8.23
N ILE A 18 -10.29 -14.23 7.50
CA ILE A 18 -11.01 -13.00 7.83
C ILE A 18 -11.85 -12.65 6.62
N SER A 19 -13.15 -12.87 6.76
CA SER A 19 -14.17 -12.34 5.88
C SER A 19 -14.11 -10.82 5.90
N ALA A 20 -13.56 -10.21 4.86
CA ALA A 20 -13.86 -8.84 4.50
C ALA A 20 -14.57 -8.88 3.14
N ALA A 21 -15.89 -8.91 3.19
CA ALA A 21 -16.71 -8.52 2.06
C ALA A 21 -16.44 -7.04 1.78
N LEU A 22 -15.39 -6.76 1.01
CA LEU A 22 -15.16 -5.44 0.44
C LEU A 22 -16.05 -5.33 -0.78
N VAL A 23 -17.30 -4.96 -0.52
CA VAL A 23 -18.11 -4.22 -1.46
C VAL A 23 -17.23 -3.08 -1.94
N ILE A 24 -16.94 -3.02 -3.25
CA ILE A 24 -16.27 -1.88 -3.86
C ILE A 24 -17.40 -0.89 -4.21
N PRO A 25 -17.76 0.08 -3.36
CA PRO A 25 -18.48 1.23 -3.87
C PRO A 25 -17.52 1.95 -4.83
N GLY A 26 -18.09 2.38 -5.95
CA GLY A 26 -17.34 2.84 -7.12
C GLY A 26 -16.29 3.89 -6.84
N ILE A 27 -15.45 4.09 -7.86
CA ILE A 27 -14.59 5.24 -8.09
C ILE A 27 -15.25 6.57 -7.68
N ALA A 28 -15.22 6.89 -6.39
CA ALA A 28 -15.68 8.16 -5.86
C ALA A 28 -14.46 9.07 -5.80
N SER A 29 -14.60 10.21 -6.47
CA SER A 29 -13.67 11.33 -6.54
C SER A 29 -12.80 11.45 -5.30
N ALA A 30 -11.49 11.52 -5.52
CA ALA A 30 -10.48 11.78 -4.51
C ALA A 30 -10.86 12.98 -3.63
N ASP A 31 -11.34 12.68 -2.43
CA ASP A 31 -11.33 13.63 -1.32
C ASP A 31 -9.84 13.97 -1.05
N PRO A 32 -9.47 15.23 -0.76
CA PRO A 32 -8.10 15.58 -0.38
C PRO A 32 -7.56 14.74 0.80
N ALA A 33 -8.44 14.20 1.65
CA ALA A 33 -8.08 13.24 2.70
C ALA A 33 -7.80 11.80 2.18
N ASP A 34 -8.28 11.48 0.98
CA ASP A 34 -8.12 10.23 0.22
C ASP A 34 -7.10 10.37 -0.92
N SER A 35 -6.07 11.20 -0.75
CA SER A 35 -4.91 11.13 -1.63
C SER A 35 -4.35 9.71 -1.56
N ASP A 36 -4.15 9.04 -2.69
CA ASP A 36 -3.78 7.63 -2.75
C ASP A 36 -2.50 7.27 -1.92
N SER A 37 -1.62 8.25 -1.79
CA SER A 37 -0.46 8.24 -0.90
C SER A 37 -0.81 8.32 0.60
N SER A 38 -1.92 8.94 1.00
CA SER A 38 -2.45 8.92 2.37
C SER A 38 -2.83 7.51 2.82
N ARG A 39 -3.33 6.64 1.93
CA ARG A 39 -3.60 5.23 2.24
C ARG A 39 -2.31 4.48 2.58
N LEU A 40 -1.23 4.73 1.85
CA LEU A 40 0.07 4.15 2.15
C LEU A 40 0.63 4.67 3.49
N VAL A 41 0.54 5.97 3.75
CA VAL A 41 0.98 6.60 5.02
C VAL A 41 0.23 6.01 6.22
N ASN A 42 -1.09 5.85 6.10
CA ASN A 42 -1.95 5.31 7.15
C ASN A 42 -1.94 3.77 7.23
N SER A 43 -1.29 3.09 6.30
CA SER A 43 -1.20 1.63 6.30
C SER A 43 -0.41 1.11 7.51
N THR A 44 -0.75 -0.09 7.95
CA THR A 44 0.00 -0.82 8.99
C THR A 44 1.22 -1.55 8.46
N CYS A 45 1.48 -1.49 7.15
CA CYS A 45 2.60 -2.17 6.53
C CYS A 45 3.93 -1.59 6.99
N SER A 46 4.90 -2.49 7.22
CA SER A 46 6.28 -2.12 7.50
C SER A 46 6.98 -1.66 6.22
N PHE A 47 8.08 -0.93 6.37
CA PHE A 47 8.86 -0.49 5.22
C PHE A 47 9.37 -1.66 4.36
N ALA A 48 9.73 -2.78 4.96
CA ALA A 48 10.20 -3.96 4.22
C ALA A 48 9.10 -4.53 3.30
N GLN A 49 7.86 -4.55 3.78
CA GLN A 49 6.70 -4.99 3.01
C GLN A 49 6.37 -4.03 1.87
N ILE A 50 6.47 -2.72 2.14
CA ILE A 50 6.29 -1.67 1.14
C ILE A 50 7.38 -1.76 0.06
N ASP A 51 8.64 -1.97 0.46
CA ASP A 51 9.78 -2.08 -0.45
C ASP A 51 9.67 -3.33 -1.34
N ALA A 52 9.30 -4.47 -0.77
CA ALA A 52 9.05 -5.70 -1.53
C ALA A 52 7.88 -5.54 -2.51
N ALA A 53 6.75 -5.01 -2.06
CA ALA A 53 5.61 -4.70 -2.94
C ALA A 53 5.99 -3.69 -4.04
N MET A 54 6.87 -2.73 -3.75
CA MET A 54 7.34 -1.76 -4.74
C MET A 54 8.20 -2.40 -5.83
N HIS A 55 9.03 -3.40 -5.49
CA HIS A 55 9.83 -4.15 -6.46
C HIS A 55 8.95 -4.94 -7.44
N ASP A 56 7.80 -5.42 -6.99
CA ASP A 56 6.86 -6.18 -7.82
C ASP A 56 5.95 -5.27 -8.65
N VAL A 57 5.33 -4.26 -8.02
CA VAL A 57 4.35 -3.38 -8.65
C VAL A 57 5.02 -2.34 -9.55
N THR A 58 6.21 -1.86 -9.18
CA THR A 58 6.90 -0.79 -9.90
C THR A 58 8.42 -0.92 -9.86
N PRO A 59 9.00 -1.96 -10.49
CA PRO A 59 10.43 -2.27 -10.42
C PRO A 59 11.34 -1.12 -10.87
N GLN A 60 10.92 -0.31 -11.85
CA GLN A 60 11.70 0.86 -12.27
C GLN A 60 11.87 1.91 -11.17
N LEU A 61 10.85 2.10 -10.34
CA LEU A 61 10.88 3.07 -9.26
C LEU A 61 11.57 2.50 -8.02
N ALA A 62 11.36 1.21 -7.73
CA ALA A 62 12.14 0.49 -6.72
C ALA A 62 13.64 0.63 -7.01
N ALA A 63 14.07 0.36 -8.25
CA ALA A 63 15.46 0.56 -8.66
C ALA A 63 15.95 2.00 -8.43
N ARG A 64 15.13 3.02 -8.73
CA ARG A 64 15.51 4.43 -8.46
C ARG A 64 15.63 4.74 -6.96
N LEU A 65 14.82 4.08 -6.13
CA LEU A 65 14.90 4.20 -4.68
C LEU A 65 16.14 3.47 -4.14
N ASP A 66 16.48 2.30 -4.68
CA ASP A 66 17.69 1.55 -4.33
C ASP A 66 18.97 2.30 -4.66
N GLN A 67 18.97 3.04 -5.77
CA GLN A 67 20.09 3.94 -6.13
C GLN A 67 20.18 5.18 -5.23
N ALA A 68 19.24 5.38 -4.28
CA ALA A 68 19.24 6.50 -3.35
C ALA A 68 19.11 6.04 -1.89
N PRO A 69 20.17 5.44 -1.32
CA PRO A 69 20.13 4.79 -0.01
C PRO A 69 19.75 5.74 1.13
N GLU A 70 20.16 7.01 1.07
CA GLU A 70 19.76 8.03 2.06
C GLU A 70 18.24 8.26 2.07
N ARG A 71 17.62 8.37 0.89
CA ARG A 71 16.17 8.51 0.77
C ARG A 71 15.45 7.24 1.21
N LYS A 72 16.00 6.07 0.89
CA LYS A 72 15.48 4.78 1.33
C LYS A 72 15.49 4.67 2.86
N ALA A 73 16.57 5.09 3.51
CA ALA A 73 16.68 5.11 4.97
C ALA A 73 15.71 6.09 5.63
N GLN A 74 15.49 7.28 5.04
CA GLN A 74 14.48 8.24 5.53
C GLN A 74 13.06 7.67 5.46
N LEU A 75 12.72 6.99 4.35
CA LEU A 75 11.44 6.31 4.23
C LEU A 75 11.33 5.16 5.23
N ALA A 76 12.40 4.38 5.43
CA ALA A 76 12.42 3.33 6.44
C ALA A 76 12.17 3.87 7.85
N ASP A 77 12.83 4.98 8.24
CA ASP A 77 12.58 5.62 9.53
C ASP A 77 11.14 6.14 9.65
N PHE A 78 10.60 6.76 8.60
CA PHE A 78 9.23 7.24 8.59
C PHE A 78 8.22 6.09 8.77
N PHE A 79 8.36 5.01 7.98
CA PHE A 79 7.48 3.85 8.05
C PHE A 79 7.75 2.94 9.26
N SER A 80 8.84 3.14 10.01
CA SER A 80 9.03 2.50 11.31
C SER A 80 8.12 3.06 12.41
N LYS A 81 7.62 4.29 12.24
CA LYS A 81 6.73 4.95 13.19
C LYS A 81 5.31 4.39 13.10
N SER A 82 4.54 4.52 14.17
CA SER A 82 3.11 4.18 14.14
C SER A 82 2.35 5.09 13.16
N PRO A 83 1.20 4.67 12.60
CA PRO A 83 0.41 5.54 11.73
C PRO A 83 0.06 6.90 12.38
N ALA A 84 -0.22 6.91 13.68
CA ALA A 84 -0.48 8.14 14.43
C ALA A 84 0.75 9.07 14.47
N ASP A 85 1.94 8.53 14.72
CA ASP A 85 3.18 9.31 14.73
C ASP A 85 3.55 9.82 13.34
N ARG A 86 3.28 9.04 12.28
CA ARG A 86 3.46 9.48 10.89
C ARG A 86 2.56 10.68 10.59
N GLN A 87 1.32 10.66 11.07
CA GLN A 87 0.39 11.77 10.92
C GLN A 87 0.88 13.01 11.67
N ALA A 88 1.39 12.84 12.89
CA ALA A 88 2.00 13.92 13.66
C ALA A 88 3.21 14.56 12.93
N VAL A 89 4.03 13.75 12.25
CA VAL A 89 5.11 14.25 11.39
C VAL A 89 4.55 15.08 10.23
N LEU A 90 3.52 14.58 9.52
CA LEU A 90 2.91 15.34 8.42
C LEU A 90 2.30 16.66 8.87
N ASP A 91 1.65 16.67 10.04
CA ASP A 91 1.01 17.86 10.59
C ASP A 91 2.05 18.88 11.08
N ALA A 92 3.23 18.43 11.54
CA ALA A 92 4.38 19.28 11.84
C ALA A 92 5.09 19.85 10.59
N HIS A 93 4.82 19.27 9.41
CA HIS A 93 5.43 19.66 8.14
C HIS A 93 4.36 19.99 7.08
N PRO A 94 3.68 21.15 7.18
CA PRO A 94 2.57 21.51 6.29
C PRO A 94 2.97 21.57 4.81
N GLN A 95 4.23 21.91 4.50
CA GLN A 95 4.78 21.84 3.16
C GLN A 95 4.84 20.41 2.59
N LEU A 96 5.08 19.40 3.42
CA LEU A 96 5.08 18.01 3.01
C LEU A 96 3.65 17.52 2.79
N LYS A 97 2.74 17.86 3.71
CA LYS A 97 1.31 17.58 3.60
C LYS A 97 0.73 18.15 2.30
N SER A 98 0.99 19.43 2.02
CA SER A 98 0.54 20.09 0.79
C SER A 98 1.04 19.38 -0.49
N ARG A 99 2.26 18.84 -0.51
CA ARG A 99 2.78 18.09 -1.67
C ARG A 99 2.11 16.73 -1.86
N LEU A 100 1.64 16.10 -0.79
CA LEU A 100 0.84 14.87 -0.86
C LEU A 100 -0.59 15.16 -1.31
N ASP A 101 -1.12 16.32 -0.94
CA ASP A 101 -2.48 16.75 -1.32
C ASP A 101 -2.54 17.24 -2.78
N THR A 102 -1.47 17.88 -3.25
CA THR A 102 -1.38 18.50 -4.60
C THR A 102 -0.73 17.59 -5.66
N VAL A 103 -0.72 16.27 -5.46
CA VAL A 103 -0.15 15.36 -6.46
C VAL A 103 -0.86 15.58 -7.81
N PRO A 104 -0.13 15.95 -8.87
CA PRO A 104 -0.73 16.30 -10.16
C PRO A 104 -1.64 15.20 -10.70
N THR A 105 -2.77 15.60 -11.29
CA THR A 105 -3.72 14.71 -11.97
C THR A 105 -3.29 14.34 -13.39
N GLU A 106 -2.10 14.78 -13.81
CA GLU A 106 -1.54 14.57 -15.14
C GLU A 106 -0.04 14.24 -15.06
N GLY A 107 0.47 13.47 -16.02
CA GLY A 107 1.91 13.12 -16.10
C GLY A 107 2.33 11.95 -15.19
N PRO A 108 3.66 11.71 -15.04
CA PRO A 108 4.20 10.54 -14.34
C PRO A 108 3.83 10.47 -12.85
N ALA A 109 3.31 11.55 -12.27
CA ALA A 109 2.80 11.59 -10.91
C ALA A 109 1.48 10.81 -10.75
N VAL A 110 0.64 10.72 -11.79
CA VAL A 110 -0.63 9.96 -11.78
C VAL A 110 -0.35 8.47 -11.70
N GLU A 111 0.60 8.00 -12.49
CA GLU A 111 1.03 6.60 -12.50
C GLU A 111 1.54 6.18 -11.11
N TRP A 112 2.27 7.08 -10.42
CA TRP A 112 2.72 6.84 -9.06
C TRP A 112 1.56 6.72 -8.07
N ARG A 113 0.51 7.53 -8.18
CA ARG A 113 -0.68 7.44 -7.31
C ARG A 113 -1.34 6.06 -7.39
N ALA A 114 -1.62 5.61 -8.61
CA ALA A 114 -2.23 4.29 -8.84
C ALA A 114 -1.35 3.17 -8.27
N LYS A 115 -0.03 3.26 -8.46
CA LYS A 115 0.93 2.29 -7.91
C LYS A 115 1.00 2.31 -6.39
N ALA A 116 0.97 3.50 -5.78
CA ALA A 116 0.97 3.64 -4.32
C ALA A 116 -0.26 2.99 -3.67
N LEU A 117 -1.42 3.06 -4.33
CA LEU A 117 -2.60 2.30 -3.92
C LEU A 117 -2.37 0.81 -3.96
N THR A 118 -1.94 0.31 -5.12
CA THR A 118 -1.72 -1.12 -5.29
C THR A 118 -0.71 -1.64 -4.27
N ILE A 119 0.34 -0.86 -3.96
CA ILE A 119 1.30 -1.18 -2.90
C ILE A 119 0.61 -1.21 -1.53
N ALA A 120 -0.18 -0.18 -1.17
CA ALA A 120 -0.87 -0.12 0.12
C ALA A 120 -1.90 -1.26 0.30
N GLU A 121 -2.54 -1.71 -0.78
CA GLU A 121 -3.49 -2.83 -0.78
C GLU A 121 -2.80 -4.19 -0.71
N THR A 122 -1.63 -4.33 -1.34
CA THR A 122 -0.94 -5.64 -1.48
C THR A 122 0.20 -5.85 -0.50
N CYS A 123 0.67 -4.82 0.20
CA CYS A 123 1.83 -4.91 1.09
C CYS A 123 1.68 -5.96 2.21
N GLY A 124 0.46 -6.29 2.64
CA GLY A 124 0.23 -7.36 3.62
C GLY A 124 0.54 -8.77 3.12
N ASN A 125 0.77 -8.96 1.81
CA ASN A 125 1.14 -10.24 1.20
C ASN A 125 2.67 -10.47 1.14
N TYR A 126 3.44 -9.47 1.56
CA TYR A 126 4.90 -9.48 1.63
C TYR A 126 5.35 -9.48 3.10
#